data_AF-A0A7U9R3N3-F1
#
_entry.id   AF-A0A7U9R3N3-F1
#
_cell.length_a   1.000
_cell.length_b   1.000
_cell.length_c   1.000
_cell.angle_alpha   90.00
_cell.angle_beta   90.00
_cell.angle_gamma   90.00
#
_symmetry.space_group_name_H-M   'P 1'
#
loop_
_entity.id
_entity.type
_entity.pdbx_description
1 polymer ?
#
loop_
_entity_poly.entity_id
_entity_poly.type
_entity_poly.pdbx_seq_one_letter_code
_entity_poly.pdbx_strand_id
1 'polypeptide(L)'
;MRQDGICAAGGNYYTKQIEFLDINYQLAQNEDKNIIFENWCDFLNYFDASIRFQLSFLNQKADMEKFKKSIEIPEQDVWVL
;
A
#
# COMPACT_ATOMS: atom_id res chain seq x y z
N MET A 1 12.56 -4.54 -6.72
CA MET A 1 11.10 -4.32 -6.83
C MET A 1 10.83 -3.91 -8.27
N ARG A 2 9.90 -4.56 -8.97
CA ARG A 2 9.57 -4.18 -10.35
C ARG A 2 8.79 -2.86 -10.36
N GLN A 3 8.82 -2.16 -11.49
CA GLN A 3 8.21 -0.83 -11.64
C GLN A 3 6.68 -0.84 -11.49
N ASP A 4 6.07 -2.03 -11.55
CA ASP A 4 4.65 -2.31 -11.33
C ASP A 4 4.30 -2.57 -9.85
N GLY A 5 5.26 -2.44 -8.94
CA GLY A 5 5.07 -2.69 -7.51
C GLY A 5 5.08 -4.17 -7.12
N ILE A 6 5.36 -5.10 -8.04
CA ILE A 6 5.40 -6.53 -7.75
C ILE A 6 6.82 -6.96 -7.37
N CYS A 7 6.95 -7.66 -6.25
CA CYS A 7 8.18 -8.30 -5.79
C CYS A 7 7.98 -9.82 -5.60
N ALA A 8 8.95 -10.63 -6.01
CA ALA A 8 8.97 -12.06 -5.67
C ALA A 8 9.64 -12.22 -4.30
N ALA A 9 8.92 -12.80 -3.33
CA ALA A 9 9.42 -13.01 -1.97
C ALA A 9 10.12 -14.36 -1.78
N GLY A 10 10.20 -15.17 -2.84
CA GLY A 10 10.81 -16.51 -2.85
C GLY A 10 9.77 -17.62 -3.06
N GLY A 11 10.18 -18.70 -3.72
CA GLY A 11 9.27 -19.78 -4.11
C GLY A 11 8.13 -19.27 -4.99
N ASN A 12 6.89 -19.61 -4.62
CA ASN A 12 5.66 -19.17 -5.29
C ASN A 12 4.98 -17.97 -4.61
N TYR A 13 5.72 -17.21 -3.79
CA TYR A 13 5.18 -16.05 -3.08
C TYR A 13 5.52 -14.74 -3.79
N TYR A 14 4.49 -13.91 -3.95
CA TYR A 14 4.59 -12.59 -4.56
C TYR A 14 3.98 -11.56 -3.62
N THR A 15 4.58 -10.37 -3.58
CA THR A 15 4.01 -9.20 -2.93
C THR A 15 3.70 -8.15 -4.00
N LYS A 16 2.62 -7.41 -3.81
CA LYS A 16 2.26 -6.27 -4.64
C LYS A 16 1.96 -5.09 -3.73
N GLN A 17 2.64 -3.98 -3.96
CA GLN A 17 2.33 -2.73 -3.30
C GLN A 17 1.36 -1.94 -4.17
N ILE A 18 0.29 -1.42 -3.56
CA ILE A 18 -0.74 -0.61 -4.22
C ILE A 18 -0.87 0.67 -3.41
N GLU A 19 -0.73 1.81 -4.08
CA GLU A 19 -1.10 3.10 -3.54
C GLU A 19 -2.58 3.35 -3.85
N PHE A 20 -3.33 3.77 -2.84
CA PHE A 20 -4.73 4.15 -2.98
C PHE A 20 -4.98 5.47 -2.24
N LEU A 21 -5.86 6.29 -2.79
CA LEU A 21 -6.35 7.48 -2.12
C LEU A 21 -7.44 7.10 -1.13
N ASP A 22 -7.54 7.87 -0.04
CA ASP A 22 -8.61 7.70 0.94
C ASP A 22 -9.96 7.99 0.27
N ILE A 23 -10.71 6.93 -0.01
CA ILE A 23 -12.12 7.05 -0.33
C ILE A 23 -12.86 7.19 0.98
N ASN A 24 -13.49 8.34 1.19
CA ASN A 24 -14.18 8.63 2.43
C ASN A 24 -15.49 7.82 2.51
N TYR A 25 -15.36 6.53 2.83
CA TYR A 25 -16.45 5.57 2.84
C TYR A 25 -17.59 6.04 3.74
N GLN A 26 -17.30 6.76 4.81
CA GLN A 26 -18.32 7.33 5.70
C GLN A 26 -19.19 8.39 5.01
N LEU A 27 -18.59 9.23 4.15
CA LEU A 27 -19.26 10.32 3.44
C LEU A 27 -19.87 9.90 2.10
N ALA A 28 -19.57 8.70 1.60
CA ALA A 28 -20.13 8.17 0.37
C ALA A 28 -21.66 8.01 0.45
N GLN A 29 -22.33 8.07 -0.70
CA GLN A 29 -23.78 7.80 -0.80
C GLN A 29 -24.05 6.33 -0.45
N ASN A 30 -25.29 6.00 -0.07
CA ASN A 30 -25.63 4.64 0.32
C ASN A 30 -25.46 3.65 -0.83
N GLU A 31 -25.77 4.06 -2.06
CA GLU A 31 -25.56 3.28 -3.27
C GLU A 31 -24.07 2.94 -3.46
N ASP A 32 -23.20 3.94 -3.34
CA ASP A 32 -21.75 3.76 -3.47
C ASP A 32 -21.19 2.84 -2.38
N LYS A 33 -21.67 2.98 -1.14
CA LYS A 33 -21.29 2.11 -0.01
C LYS A 33 -21.63 0.65 -0.30
N ASN A 34 -22.83 0.39 -0.79
CA ASN A 34 -23.27 -0.96 -1.14
C ASN A 34 -22.39 -1.55 -2.26
N ILE A 35 -22.12 -0.77 -3.32
CA ILE A 35 -21.25 -1.20 -4.43
C ILE A 35 -19.84 -1.52 -3.92
N ILE A 36 -19.25 -0.68 -3.07
CA ILE A 36 -17.92 -0.92 -2.48
C ILE A 36 -17.92 -2.21 -1.64
N PHE A 37 -18.97 -2.41 -0.83
CA PHE A 37 -19.09 -3.60 0.02
C PHE A 37 -19.26 -4.89 -0.80
N GLU A 38 -20.09 -4.88 -1.84
CA GLU A 38 -20.29 -6.03 -2.72
C GLU A 38 -19.00 -6.40 -3.45
N ASN A 39 -18.32 -5.41 -4.05
CA ASN A 39 -17.02 -5.63 -4.71
C ASN A 39 -15.97 -6.20 -3.75
N TRP A 40 -15.98 -5.77 -2.48
CA TRP A 40 -15.09 -6.30 -1.46
C TRP A 40 -15.39 -7.75 -1.12
N CYS A 41 -16.67 -8.11 -0.98
CA CYS A 41 -17.08 -9.50 -0.78
C CYS A 41 -16.66 -10.39 -1.95
N ASP A 42 -16.88 -9.94 -3.18
CA ASP A 42 -16.50 -10.67 -4.39
C ASP A 42 -14.98 -10.88 -4.48
N PHE A 43 -14.21 -9.85 -4.15
CA PHE A 43 -12.74 -9.95 -4.09
C PHE A 43 -12.27 -10.97 -3.06
N LEU A 44 -12.84 -11.00 -1.85
CA LEU A 44 -12.46 -11.98 -0.84
C LEU A 44 -12.86 -13.41 -1.24
N ASN A 45 -14.01 -13.57 -1.89
CA ASN A 45 -14.51 -14.86 -2.36
C ASN A 45 -13.82 -15.37 -3.63
N TYR A 46 -13.10 -14.49 -4.34
CA TYR A 46 -12.33 -14.87 -5.54
C TYR A 46 -11.22 -15.90 -5.22
N PHE A 47 -10.67 -15.86 -4.00
CA PHE A 47 -9.62 -16.77 -3.59
C PHE A 47 -10.22 -18.07 -3.03
N ASP A 48 -9.86 -19.19 -3.66
CA ASP A 48 -10.16 -20.50 -3.08
C ASP A 48 -9.25 -20.82 -1.88
N ALA A 49 -9.56 -21.91 -1.16
CA ALA A 49 -8.79 -22.32 0.02
C ALA A 49 -7.34 -22.73 -0.27
N SER A 50 -6.93 -22.85 -1.53
CA SER A 50 -5.56 -23.17 -1.92
C SER A 50 -4.65 -21.94 -1.95
N ILE A 51 -5.23 -20.73 -2.01
CA ILE A 51 -4.49 -19.47 -2.09
C ILE A 51 -4.32 -18.86 -0.70
N ARG A 52 -3.07 -18.68 -0.29
CA ARG A 52 -2.70 -17.95 0.94
C ARG A 52 -2.34 -16.52 0.58
N PHE A 53 -3.11 -15.55 1.07
CA PHE A 53 -2.81 -14.13 0.92
C PHE A 53 -2.91 -13.40 2.26
N GLN A 54 -2.18 -12.30 2.36
CA GLN A 54 -2.20 -11.41 3.53
C GLN A 54 -2.29 -9.97 3.03
N LEU A 55 -3.16 -9.19 3.65
CA LEU A 55 -3.27 -7.76 3.42
C LEU A 55 -2.60 -7.02 4.58
N SER A 56 -1.75 -6.05 4.25
CA SER A 56 -1.11 -5.17 5.23
C SER A 56 -1.41 -3.74 4.84
N PHE A 57 -2.06 -2.99 5.72
CA PHE A 57 -2.45 -1.62 5.50
C PHE A 57 -1.47 -0.70 6.22
N LEU A 58 -0.80 0.17 5.47
CA LEU A 58 0.12 1.16 6.00
C LEU A 58 -0.56 2.53 6.04
N ASN A 59 -1.22 2.85 7.15
CA ASN A 59 -1.79 4.17 7.37
C ASN A 59 -0.68 5.15 7.78
N GLN A 60 -0.04 5.79 6.80
CA GLN A 60 0.90 6.87 7.07
C GLN A 60 0.12 8.15 7.39
N LYS A 61 0.02 8.52 8.67
CA LYS A 61 -0.17 9.92 9.05
C LYS A 61 1.14 10.65 8.75
N ALA A 62 1.35 11.01 7.49
CA ALA A 62 2.57 11.69 7.08
C ALA A 62 2.55 13.13 7.63
N ASP A 63 3.25 13.35 8.74
CA ASP A 63 3.82 14.66 9.04
C ASP A 63 4.96 14.87 8.04
N MET A 64 4.63 15.46 6.89
CA MET A 64 5.53 15.65 5.76
C MET A 64 6.83 16.37 6.15
N GLU A 65 6.80 17.20 7.19
CA GLU A 65 7.97 17.89 7.74
C GLU A 65 8.94 16.94 8.45
N LYS A 66 8.41 15.99 9.25
CA LYS A 66 9.23 14.96 9.89
C LYS A 66 9.79 13.96 8.89
N PHE A 67 8.99 13.59 7.88
CA PHE A 67 9.46 12.68 6.83
C PHE A 67 10.65 13.28 6.07
N LYS A 68 10.55 14.56 5.65
CA LYS A 68 11.65 15.29 4.99
C LYS A 68 12.94 15.28 5.81
N LYS A 69 12.87 15.57 7.11
CA LYS A 69 14.04 15.54 8.01
C LYS A 69 14.65 14.14 8.17
N SER A 70 13.85 13.08 8.07
CA SER A 70 14.33 11.70 8.23
C SER A 70 15.02 11.12 6.99
N ILE A 71 14.79 11.72 5.81
CA ILE A 71 15.44 11.35 4.54
C ILE A 71 16.53 12.35 4.14
N GLU A 72 16.75 13.38 4.96
CA GLU A 72 17.79 14.38 4.75
C GLU A 72 19.16 13.71 4.95
N ILE A 73 19.89 13.54 3.85
CA ILE A 73 21.27 13.06 3.89
C ILE A 73 22.12 14.24 4.36
N PRO A 74 22.80 14.15 5.52
CA PRO A 74 23.65 15.24 5.98
C PRO A 74 24.75 15.50 4.96
N GLU A 75 25.08 16.77 4.79
CA GLU A 75 26.14 17.22 3.88
C GLU A 75 27.43 16.47 4.23
N GLN A 76 27.95 15.68 3.29
CA GLN A 76 29.23 15.01 3.47
C GLN A 76 30.33 16.04 3.26
N ASP A 77 31.12 16.30 4.31
CA ASP A 77 32.39 17.00 4.16
C ASP A 77 33.27 16.21 3.20
N VAL A 78 33.28 16.65 1.94
CA VAL A 78 34.25 16.20 0.96
C VAL A 78 35.58 16.74 1.45
N TRP A 79 36.36 15.88 2.09
CA TRP A 79 37.75 16.18 2.43
C TRP A 79 38.48 16.51 1.13
N VAL A 80 38.70 17.81 0.90
CA VAL A 80 39.52 18.31 -0.19
C VAL A 80 40.96 17.94 0.17
N LEU A 81 41.51 16.95 -0.53
CA LEU A 81 42.94 16.64 -0.58
C LEU A 81 43.69 17.68 -1.41
#